data_AF-A0A4Q5NZ01-F1
#
_entry.id   AF-A0A4Q5NZ01-F1
#
_cell.length_a   1.000
_cell.length_b   1.000
_cell.length_c   1.000
_cell.angle_alpha   90.00
_cell.angle_beta   90.00
_cell.angle_gamma   90.00
#
_symmetry.space_group_name_H-M   'P 1'
#
loop_
_entity.id
_entity.type
_entity.pdbx_description
1 polymer ?
#
loop_
_entity_poly.entity_id
_entity_poly.type
_entity_poly.pdbx_seq_one_letter_code
_entity_poly.pdbx_strand_id
1 'polypeptide(L)'
;MRYPRGDAPGRSRLEKIATSPKHRRPSTPPQRHPRSTPISRQRRMAGQPRPNLNPPNKKWSRIMRLHFFHTAPIQTRRETTAMFEASIKLLELGYYEVQFALEGMADENVWKRPAPQLLSVGELAGHIAYGEATRLINKTDDSTQCRISSPLIDSRFNYYPNTIKASPTDEQLAMTAPQVYAELLRIHQEAMADFKALNPETTTRIPHCQSGFTYGEFLEYAVFHISYHTGQMYSVRHLLGEETPDN
;
A
#
# COMPACT_ATOMS: atom_id res chain seq x y z
N MET A 1 -3.16 34.65 7.06
CA MET A 1 -2.84 34.29 8.45
C MET A 1 -1.33 34.25 8.60
N ARG A 2 -0.75 35.12 9.43
CA ARG A 2 0.70 35.19 9.70
C ARG A 2 0.94 34.64 11.10
N TYR A 3 1.80 33.64 11.24
CA TYR A 3 2.29 33.17 12.53
C TYR A 3 3.58 33.92 12.93
N PRO A 4 3.76 34.27 14.21
CA PRO A 4 4.95 34.95 14.68
C PRO A 4 6.13 33.98 14.90
N ARG A 5 7.34 34.49 14.65
CA ARG A 5 8.63 33.86 14.99
C ARG A 5 8.83 33.91 16.51
N GLY A 6 9.20 32.79 17.11
CA GLY A 6 9.65 32.70 18.50
C GLY A 6 11.13 32.34 18.53
N ASP A 7 11.93 33.27 19.04
CA ASP A 7 13.37 33.14 19.26
C ASP A 7 13.71 32.19 20.41
N ALA A 8 14.85 31.51 20.27
CA ALA A 8 15.49 30.67 21.28
C ALA A 8 16.35 31.48 22.28
N PRO A 9 16.56 30.94 23.49
CA PRO A 9 17.83 31.09 24.22
C PRO A 9 18.43 29.68 24.45
N GLY A 10 19.73 29.39 24.41
CA GLY A 10 20.92 30.19 24.67
C GLY A 10 21.64 29.69 25.93
N ARG A 11 22.82 29.03 25.75
CA ARG A 11 23.91 28.72 26.74
C ARG A 11 23.64 27.53 27.70
N SER A 12 24.60 26.72 28.19
CA SER A 12 26.08 26.67 28.26
C SER A 12 26.49 25.22 28.65
N ARG A 13 27.51 24.58 28.04
CA ARG A 13 28.93 24.44 28.47
C ARG A 13 29.21 23.63 29.76
N LEU A 14 30.17 22.68 29.62
CA LEU A 14 30.93 21.89 30.63
C LEU A 14 30.15 20.70 31.22
N GLU A 15 30.67 19.46 31.32
CA GLU A 15 32.00 19.08 31.80
C GLU A 15 32.39 17.65 31.37
N LYS A 16 33.71 17.41 31.27
CA LYS A 16 34.35 16.11 31.02
C LYS A 16 34.39 15.30 32.33
N ILE A 17 34.04 14.01 32.30
CA ILE A 17 34.62 13.02 33.21
C ILE A 17 35.01 11.77 32.41
N ALA A 18 36.30 11.48 32.44
CA ALA A 18 36.90 10.26 31.94
C ALA A 18 37.02 9.25 33.09
N THR A 19 36.55 8.02 32.89
CA THR A 19 37.09 6.82 33.57
C THR A 19 36.87 5.59 32.69
N SER A 20 37.93 5.16 32.02
CA SER A 20 38.23 3.74 31.74
C SER A 20 39.29 3.31 32.79
N PRO A 21 39.68 2.03 33.01
CA PRO A 21 39.35 0.80 32.27
C PRO A 21 39.07 -0.42 33.19
N LYS A 22 38.67 -1.57 32.62
CA LYS A 22 39.27 -2.88 32.98
C LYS A 22 38.85 -4.03 32.04
N HIS A 23 39.89 -4.66 31.52
CA HIS A 23 39.98 -5.94 30.82
C HIS A 23 39.07 -7.06 31.33
N ARG A 24 38.46 -7.81 30.40
CA ARG A 24 38.68 -9.27 30.19
C ARG A 24 37.96 -9.77 28.93
N ARG A 25 38.74 -10.23 27.94
CA ARG A 25 38.35 -11.25 26.94
C ARG A 25 38.74 -12.64 27.50
N PRO A 26 38.56 -13.75 26.77
CA PRO A 26 37.33 -14.34 26.25
C PRO A 26 37.21 -15.82 26.69
N SER A 27 36.04 -16.45 26.57
CA SER A 27 35.98 -17.92 26.60
C SER A 27 34.81 -18.47 25.79
N THR A 28 35.13 -18.94 24.60
CA THR A 28 34.45 -20.01 23.86
C THR A 28 35.53 -21.01 23.44
N PRO A 29 35.22 -22.27 23.07
CA PRO A 29 34.06 -23.12 23.34
C PRO A 29 34.52 -24.53 23.84
N PRO A 30 33.65 -25.55 23.85
CA PRO A 30 34.11 -26.82 23.27
C PRO A 30 33.18 -27.36 22.19
N GLN A 31 33.81 -27.71 21.07
CA GLN A 31 33.29 -28.58 20.03
C GLN A 31 33.09 -30.00 20.56
N ARG A 32 32.01 -30.65 20.13
CA ARG A 32 32.00 -32.10 19.87
C ARG A 32 31.37 -32.37 18.51
N HIS A 33 32.16 -33.02 17.65
CA HIS A 33 31.81 -33.60 16.36
C HIS A 33 31.02 -34.93 16.53
N PRO A 34 30.91 -35.80 15.49
CA PRO A 34 29.83 -35.81 14.52
C PRO A 34 29.08 -37.16 14.56
N ARG A 35 27.85 -37.22 14.05
CA ARG A 35 27.30 -38.50 13.55
C ARG A 35 26.55 -38.28 12.24
N SER A 36 27.26 -38.61 11.17
CA SER A 36 26.71 -39.08 9.92
C SER A 36 26.10 -40.46 10.10
N THR A 37 24.90 -40.69 9.55
CA THR A 37 24.61 -41.88 8.74
C THR A 37 23.35 -41.62 7.91
N PRO A 38 23.27 -42.21 6.70
CA PRO A 38 22.31 -41.85 5.67
C PRO A 38 21.06 -42.71 5.75
N ILE A 39 19.89 -42.13 5.50
CA ILE A 39 18.72 -42.92 5.13
C ILE A 39 18.33 -42.52 3.72
N SER A 40 18.72 -43.39 2.80
CA SER A 40 18.11 -43.59 1.51
C SER A 40 16.64 -43.98 1.68
N ARG A 41 15.74 -43.30 0.98
CA ARG A 41 14.66 -43.95 0.22
C ARG A 41 13.93 -42.94 -0.66
N GLN A 42 14.17 -43.10 -1.96
CA GLN A 42 13.18 -42.81 -2.98
C GLN A 42 11.81 -43.36 -2.56
N ARG A 43 10.80 -42.49 -2.55
CA ARG A 43 9.43 -42.90 -2.84
C ARG A 43 8.86 -41.95 -3.87
N ARG A 44 8.83 -42.42 -5.11
CA ARG A 44 7.88 -41.98 -6.12
C ARG A 44 6.48 -42.16 -5.53
N MET A 45 5.73 -41.07 -5.39
CA MET A 45 4.28 -41.12 -5.37
C MET A 45 3.81 -40.30 -6.55
N ALA A 46 3.48 -41.04 -7.61
CA ALA A 46 2.63 -40.55 -8.68
C ALA A 46 1.23 -40.27 -8.12
N GLY A 47 0.57 -39.24 -8.64
CA GLY A 47 -0.88 -39.09 -8.60
C GLY A 47 -1.48 -38.67 -7.26
N GLN A 48 -1.43 -37.37 -6.95
CA GLN A 48 -2.53 -36.75 -6.23
C GLN A 48 -3.18 -35.68 -7.11
N PRO A 49 -4.52 -35.68 -7.27
CA PRO A 49 -5.22 -34.64 -8.00
C PRO A 49 -5.07 -33.31 -7.28
N ARG A 50 -4.73 -32.26 -8.04
CA ARG A 50 -4.64 -30.89 -7.53
C ARG A 50 -5.99 -30.48 -6.90
N PRO A 51 -6.01 -29.84 -5.73
CA PRO A 51 -7.24 -29.26 -5.22
C PRO A 51 -7.70 -28.15 -6.16
N ASN A 52 -8.97 -28.25 -6.55
CA ASN A 52 -9.67 -27.30 -7.38
C ASN A 52 -9.67 -25.93 -6.68
N LEU A 53 -8.87 -24.98 -7.19
CA LEU A 53 -8.86 -23.60 -6.74
C LEU A 53 -10.13 -22.93 -7.25
N ASN A 54 -11.17 -22.90 -6.40
CA ASN A 54 -12.33 -22.06 -6.65
C ASN A 54 -11.89 -20.57 -6.76
N PRO A 55 -12.43 -19.81 -7.72
CA PRO A 55 -12.21 -18.36 -7.79
C PRO A 55 -12.83 -17.66 -6.56
N PRO A 56 -12.40 -16.42 -6.26
CA PRO A 56 -12.78 -15.72 -5.03
C PRO A 56 -14.29 -15.54 -4.90
N ASN A 57 -14.72 -15.70 -3.66
CA ASN A 57 -16.08 -15.78 -3.15
C ASN A 57 -16.98 -14.61 -3.62
N LYS A 58 -18.03 -14.91 -4.39
CA LYS A 58 -19.13 -13.99 -4.83
C LYS A 58 -19.91 -13.33 -3.68
N LYS A 59 -19.54 -13.56 -2.42
CA LYS A 59 -20.26 -13.10 -1.24
C LYS A 59 -20.06 -11.61 -0.95
N TRP A 60 -18.90 -11.03 -1.29
CA TRP A 60 -18.65 -9.60 -1.11
C TRP A 60 -19.44 -8.73 -2.10
N SER A 61 -19.61 -9.19 -3.34
CA SER A 61 -20.39 -8.48 -4.38
C SER A 61 -21.91 -8.57 -4.19
N ARG A 62 -22.40 -9.38 -3.24
CA ARG A 62 -23.83 -9.53 -2.93
C ARG A 62 -24.29 -8.63 -1.78
N ILE A 63 -23.40 -8.25 -0.86
CA ILE A 63 -23.72 -7.36 0.26
C ILE A 63 -23.93 -5.90 -0.21
N MET A 64 -23.30 -5.50 -1.32
CA MET A 64 -23.43 -4.15 -1.90
C MET A 64 -24.63 -3.98 -2.85
N ARG A 65 -25.41 -5.04 -3.16
CA ARG A 65 -26.45 -5.02 -4.22
C ARG A 65 -27.88 -4.81 -3.74
N LEU A 66 -28.11 -4.69 -2.43
CA LEU A 66 -29.45 -4.56 -1.86
C LEU A 66 -29.60 -3.15 -1.29
N HIS A 67 -29.78 -2.17 -2.18
CA HIS A 67 -30.68 -1.02 -2.04
C HIS A 67 -30.53 -0.12 -3.29
N PHE A 68 -31.61 0.58 -3.66
CA PHE A 68 -31.73 1.55 -4.77
C PHE A 68 -32.16 1.02 -6.15
N PHE A 69 -33.48 0.87 -6.29
CA PHE A 69 -34.17 1.20 -7.54
C PHE A 69 -35.26 2.22 -7.20
N HIS A 70 -35.09 3.48 -7.59
CA HIS A 70 -36.18 4.43 -7.83
C HIS A 70 -35.73 5.40 -8.94
N THR A 71 -36.58 5.55 -9.96
CA THR A 71 -36.51 6.56 -11.01
C THR A 71 -36.43 7.95 -10.38
N ALA A 72 -35.44 8.75 -10.76
CA ALA A 72 -35.17 10.01 -10.06
C ALA A 72 -35.27 11.25 -10.98
N PRO A 73 -35.93 12.33 -10.54
CA PRO A 73 -36.13 13.56 -11.29
C PRO A 73 -34.93 14.51 -11.18
N ILE A 74 -34.94 15.59 -11.98
CA ILE A 74 -33.91 16.63 -12.24
C ILE A 74 -33.09 17.13 -11.02
N GLN A 75 -33.56 16.95 -9.79
CA GLN A 75 -32.82 17.21 -8.54
C GLN A 75 -31.53 16.38 -8.42
N THR A 76 -31.50 15.19 -9.02
CA THR A 76 -30.38 14.26 -8.95
C THR A 76 -29.10 14.76 -9.60
N ARG A 77 -29.18 15.55 -10.67
CA ARG A 77 -27.96 15.94 -11.41
C ARG A 77 -27.03 16.82 -10.58
N ARG A 78 -27.58 17.73 -9.76
CA ARG A 78 -26.79 18.61 -8.89
C ARG A 78 -26.16 17.86 -7.72
N GLU A 79 -26.92 16.94 -7.12
CA GLU A 79 -26.43 16.08 -6.03
C GLU A 79 -25.30 15.17 -6.51
N THR A 80 -25.45 14.61 -7.72
CA THR A 80 -24.43 13.79 -8.36
C THR A 80 -23.13 14.55 -8.63
N THR A 81 -23.20 15.79 -9.10
CA THR A 81 -22.01 16.64 -9.31
C THR A 81 -21.34 17.00 -7.98
N ALA A 82 -22.12 17.35 -6.95
CA ALA A 82 -21.56 17.70 -5.63
C ALA A 82 -20.86 16.49 -4.97
N MET A 83 -21.46 15.30 -5.07
CA MET A 83 -20.86 14.06 -4.56
C MET A 83 -19.56 13.73 -5.31
N PHE A 84 -19.53 13.90 -6.63
CA PHE A 84 -18.33 13.69 -7.43
C PHE A 84 -17.17 14.59 -7.00
N GLU A 85 -17.42 15.90 -6.88
CA GLU A 85 -16.42 16.87 -6.42
C GLU A 85 -15.97 16.58 -4.99
N ALA A 86 -16.89 16.21 -4.10
CA ALA A 86 -16.58 15.82 -2.73
C ALA A 86 -15.68 14.58 -2.69
N SER A 87 -15.98 13.53 -3.46
CA SER A 87 -15.18 12.31 -3.48
C SER A 87 -13.77 12.54 -4.04
N ILE A 88 -13.63 13.37 -5.07
CA ILE A 88 -12.30 13.77 -5.58
C ILE A 88 -11.50 14.49 -4.48
N LYS A 89 -12.13 15.47 -3.81
CA LYS A 89 -11.47 16.21 -2.73
C LYS A 89 -11.07 15.30 -1.57
N LEU A 90 -11.93 14.34 -1.20
CA LEU A 90 -11.63 13.38 -0.14
C LEU A 90 -10.50 12.43 -0.53
N LEU A 91 -10.41 12.04 -1.80
CA LEU A 91 -9.32 11.21 -2.28
C LEU A 91 -7.97 11.97 -2.23
N GLU A 92 -7.97 13.24 -2.65
CA GLU A 92 -6.79 14.12 -2.54
C GLU A 92 -6.39 14.34 -1.06
N LEU A 93 -7.36 14.48 -0.15
CA LEU A 93 -7.10 14.52 1.30
C LEU A 93 -6.56 13.18 1.84
N GLY A 94 -6.99 12.05 1.29
CA GLY A 94 -6.42 10.75 1.67
C GLY A 94 -4.91 10.68 1.42
N TYR A 95 -4.43 11.30 0.35
CA TYR A 95 -3.00 11.38 0.03
C TYR A 95 -2.20 12.30 0.96
N TYR A 96 -2.86 13.28 1.59
CA TYR A 96 -2.26 14.06 2.68
C TYR A 96 -1.87 13.16 3.86
N GLU A 97 -2.71 12.20 4.23
CA GLU A 97 -2.40 11.23 5.30
C GLU A 97 -1.35 10.19 4.86
N VAL A 98 -1.36 9.78 3.59
CA VAL A 98 -0.31 8.89 3.04
C VAL A 98 1.08 9.52 3.17
N GLN A 99 1.18 10.84 3.02
CA GLN A 99 2.46 11.55 3.24
C GLN A 99 3.00 11.25 4.64
N PHE A 100 2.20 11.45 5.68
CA PHE A 100 2.62 11.24 7.06
C PHE A 100 2.92 9.78 7.37
N ALA A 101 2.22 8.85 6.71
CA ALA A 101 2.50 7.42 6.82
C ALA A 101 3.89 7.05 6.28
N LEU A 102 4.49 7.82 5.37
CA LEU A 102 5.85 7.61 4.85
C LEU A 102 6.89 8.60 5.41
N GLU A 103 6.46 9.73 5.96
CA GLU A 103 7.34 10.76 6.50
C GLU A 103 8.14 10.27 7.71
N GLY A 104 9.45 10.52 7.67
CA GLY A 104 10.39 10.17 8.73
C GLY A 104 10.70 8.67 8.86
N MET A 105 10.08 7.82 8.03
CA MET A 105 10.31 6.37 8.03
C MET A 105 11.74 6.04 7.59
N ALA A 106 12.39 5.08 8.26
CA ALA A 106 13.71 4.61 7.85
C ALA A 106 13.64 3.82 6.54
N ASP A 107 14.59 4.08 5.63
CA ASP A 107 14.60 3.48 4.29
C ASP A 107 14.68 1.95 4.34
N GLU A 108 15.44 1.39 5.28
CA GLU A 108 15.55 -0.07 5.48
C GLU A 108 14.23 -0.74 5.88
N ASN A 109 13.25 0.03 6.37
CA ASN A 109 11.97 -0.47 6.83
C ASN A 109 10.89 -0.40 5.75
N VAL A 110 11.07 0.37 4.67
CA VAL A 110 10.05 0.59 3.61
C VAL A 110 9.53 -0.73 3.07
N TRP A 111 10.45 -1.64 2.72
CA TRP A 111 10.12 -2.94 2.13
C TRP A 111 10.15 -4.09 3.12
N LYS A 112 10.37 -3.80 4.41
CA LYS A 112 10.44 -4.80 5.47
C LYS A 112 9.04 -5.16 5.94
N ARG A 113 8.72 -6.45 5.90
CA ARG A 113 7.47 -6.98 6.47
C ARG A 113 7.63 -7.16 7.98
N PRO A 114 6.66 -6.73 8.80
CA PRO A 114 6.70 -6.96 10.26
C PRO A 114 6.44 -8.42 10.63
N ALA A 115 5.77 -9.18 9.75
CA ALA A 115 5.59 -10.62 9.86
C ALA A 115 5.45 -11.23 8.45
N PRO A 116 5.71 -12.53 8.23
CA PRO A 116 5.67 -13.15 6.90
C PRO A 116 4.32 -12.99 6.16
N GLN A 117 3.22 -12.86 6.92
CA GLN A 117 1.86 -12.74 6.40
C GLN A 117 1.33 -11.30 6.39
N LEU A 118 2.19 -10.30 6.63
CA LEU A 118 1.83 -8.89 6.58
C LEU A 118 2.60 -8.23 5.44
N LEU A 119 1.99 -7.23 4.81
CA LEU A 119 2.64 -6.44 3.77
C LEU A 119 3.56 -5.40 4.42
N SER A 120 4.63 -5.04 3.72
CA SER A 120 5.44 -3.87 4.05
C SER A 120 4.74 -2.57 3.62
N VAL A 121 5.28 -1.42 4.04
CA VAL A 121 4.75 -0.10 3.61
C VAL A 121 4.91 0.08 2.10
N GLY A 122 6.06 -0.29 1.53
CA GLY A 122 6.30 -0.25 0.09
C GLY A 122 5.36 -1.15 -0.70
N GLU A 123 5.01 -2.32 -0.17
CA GLU A 123 4.02 -3.22 -0.79
C GLU A 123 2.60 -2.66 -0.73
N LEU A 124 2.23 -1.99 0.37
CA LEU A 124 0.95 -1.27 0.48
C LEU A 124 0.90 -0.08 -0.50
N ALA A 125 1.99 0.67 -0.63
CA ALA A 125 2.10 1.75 -1.60
C ALA A 125 1.97 1.23 -3.05
N GLY A 126 2.66 0.13 -3.37
CA GLY A 126 2.51 -0.57 -4.65
C GLY A 126 1.07 -1.05 -4.89
N HIS A 127 0.38 -1.55 -3.86
CA HIS A 127 -1.01 -1.98 -3.98
C HIS A 127 -1.96 -0.82 -4.32
N ILE A 128 -1.77 0.33 -3.68
CA ILE A 128 -2.51 1.56 -3.98
C ILE A 128 -2.21 2.01 -5.41
N ALA A 129 -0.94 2.18 -5.77
CA ALA A 129 -0.50 2.64 -7.08
C ALA A 129 -1.04 1.75 -8.21
N TYR A 130 -0.93 0.43 -8.05
CA TYR A 130 -1.46 -0.53 -9.00
C TYR A 130 -2.98 -0.39 -9.16
N GLY A 131 -3.71 -0.28 -8.04
CA GLY A 131 -5.17 -0.14 -8.03
C GLY A 131 -5.64 1.11 -8.76
N GLU A 132 -5.01 2.25 -8.51
CA GLU A 132 -5.33 3.50 -9.20
C GLU A 132 -4.97 3.43 -10.68
N ALA A 133 -3.75 3.03 -11.04
CA ALA A 133 -3.30 3.01 -12.43
C ALA A 133 -4.14 2.05 -13.30
N THR A 134 -4.43 0.85 -12.81
CA THR A 134 -5.18 -0.15 -13.61
C THR A 134 -6.67 0.21 -13.74
N ARG A 135 -7.28 0.74 -12.67
CA ARG A 135 -8.73 0.98 -12.65
C ARG A 135 -9.15 2.35 -13.15
N LEU A 136 -8.36 3.39 -12.91
CA LEU A 136 -8.66 4.75 -13.38
C LEU A 136 -8.19 4.98 -14.82
N ILE A 137 -7.00 4.51 -15.17
CA ILE A 137 -6.36 4.83 -16.45
C ILE A 137 -6.64 3.75 -17.49
N ASN A 138 -6.24 2.52 -17.22
CA ASN A 138 -6.29 1.47 -18.24
C ASN A 138 -7.68 0.88 -18.42
N LYS A 139 -8.52 0.97 -17.39
CA LYS A 139 -9.85 0.32 -17.34
C LYS A 139 -9.74 -1.20 -17.56
N THR A 140 -8.60 -1.79 -17.20
CA THR A 140 -8.30 -3.23 -17.27
C THR A 140 -7.35 -3.61 -16.13
N ASP A 141 -7.47 -4.83 -15.64
CA ASP A 141 -6.59 -5.40 -14.60
C ASP A 141 -5.21 -5.82 -15.18
N ASP A 142 -4.95 -5.56 -16.46
CA ASP A 142 -3.66 -5.84 -17.10
C ASP A 142 -2.71 -4.63 -16.99
N SER A 143 -1.69 -4.75 -16.15
CA SER A 143 -0.68 -3.69 -15.97
C SER A 143 0.26 -3.53 -17.15
N THR A 144 0.37 -4.52 -18.04
CA THR A 144 1.22 -4.40 -19.25
C THR A 144 0.65 -3.40 -20.26
N GLN A 145 -0.63 -3.08 -20.12
CA GLN A 145 -1.33 -2.07 -20.90
C GLN A 145 -1.31 -0.71 -20.20
N CYS A 146 -0.57 -0.57 -19.09
CA CYS A 146 -0.43 0.70 -18.40
C CYS A 146 0.48 1.65 -19.14
N ARG A 147 -0.09 2.80 -19.50
CA ARG A 147 0.67 3.91 -20.07
C ARG A 147 1.60 4.56 -19.05
N ILE A 148 1.31 4.42 -17.75
CA ILE A 148 2.22 4.85 -16.69
C ILE A 148 3.24 3.75 -16.45
N SER A 149 4.51 4.06 -16.74
CA SER A 149 5.63 3.23 -16.31
C SER A 149 6.00 3.61 -14.88
N SER A 150 6.08 2.60 -13.99
CA SER A 150 6.47 2.79 -12.60
C SER A 150 6.90 1.47 -11.96
N PRO A 151 7.91 1.45 -11.07
CA PRO A 151 8.22 0.30 -10.23
C PRO A 151 7.08 -0.10 -9.28
N LEU A 152 6.16 0.81 -8.98
CA LEU A 152 4.99 0.56 -8.12
C LEU A 152 3.79 -0.01 -8.89
N ILE A 153 3.83 -0.03 -10.22
CA ILE A 153 2.78 -0.61 -11.07
C ILE A 153 3.25 -1.97 -11.58
N ASP A 154 3.14 -2.97 -10.71
CA ASP A 154 3.51 -4.35 -11.02
C ASP A 154 2.38 -5.31 -10.62
N SER A 155 2.09 -6.30 -11.47
CA SER A 155 1.07 -7.32 -11.23
C SER A 155 1.16 -8.03 -9.88
N ARG A 156 2.34 -8.07 -9.24
CA ARG A 156 2.53 -8.61 -7.89
C ARG A 156 1.74 -7.84 -6.83
N PHE A 157 1.44 -6.57 -7.05
CA PHE A 157 0.72 -5.72 -6.12
C PHE A 157 -0.81 -5.77 -6.33
N ASN A 158 -1.31 -6.55 -7.29
CA ASN A 158 -2.74 -6.55 -7.62
C ASN A 158 -3.65 -7.05 -6.48
N TYR A 159 -3.14 -7.94 -5.63
CA TYR A 159 -3.91 -8.56 -4.57
C TYR A 159 -3.00 -9.21 -3.52
N TYR A 160 -3.37 -9.07 -2.26
CA TYR A 160 -2.61 -9.52 -1.08
C TYR A 160 -1.97 -10.93 -1.20
N PRO A 161 -2.69 -12.00 -1.62
CA PRO A 161 -2.12 -13.34 -1.73
C PRO A 161 -1.02 -13.46 -2.79
N ASN A 162 -1.03 -12.58 -3.80
CA ASN A 162 0.01 -12.53 -4.82
C ASN A 162 1.21 -11.76 -4.31
N THR A 163 0.97 -10.62 -3.65
CA THR A 163 2.01 -9.78 -3.06
C THR A 163 2.85 -10.54 -2.04
N ILE A 164 2.22 -11.30 -1.15
CA ILE A 164 2.96 -12.11 -0.15
C ILE A 164 3.90 -13.12 -0.79
N LYS A 165 3.49 -13.74 -1.90
CA LYS A 165 4.26 -14.81 -2.56
C LYS A 165 5.42 -14.28 -3.38
N ALA A 166 5.35 -13.03 -3.82
CA ALA A 166 6.40 -12.38 -4.58
C ALA A 166 7.33 -11.60 -3.64
N SER A 167 8.61 -11.62 -3.94
CA SER A 167 9.56 -10.66 -3.36
C SER A 167 9.52 -9.35 -4.16
N PRO A 168 9.79 -8.20 -3.54
CA PRO A 168 10.06 -6.97 -4.28
C PRO A 168 11.26 -7.14 -5.24
N THR A 169 11.29 -6.38 -6.34
CA THR A 169 12.46 -6.31 -7.24
C THR A 169 13.61 -5.56 -6.60
N ASP A 170 14.82 -5.69 -7.15
CA ASP A 170 15.97 -4.88 -6.73
C ASP A 170 15.71 -3.38 -6.92
N GLU A 171 15.00 -2.99 -8.00
CA GLU A 171 14.58 -1.60 -8.23
C GLU A 171 13.63 -1.10 -7.13
N GLN A 172 12.65 -1.91 -6.74
CA GLN A 172 11.74 -1.59 -5.64
C GLN A 172 12.52 -1.48 -4.32
N LEU A 173 13.36 -2.47 -3.99
CA LEU A 173 14.18 -2.48 -2.77
C LEU A 173 15.15 -1.30 -2.67
N ALA A 174 15.53 -0.69 -3.80
CA ALA A 174 16.38 0.48 -3.85
C ALA A 174 15.63 1.81 -3.57
N MET A 175 14.28 1.79 -3.55
CA MET A 175 13.49 2.99 -3.30
C MET A 175 13.47 3.35 -1.81
N THR A 176 13.83 4.59 -1.50
CA THR A 176 13.70 5.22 -0.19
C THR A 176 12.25 5.58 0.14
N ALA A 177 11.93 5.86 1.41
CA ALA A 177 10.56 6.26 1.79
C ALA A 177 10.09 7.53 1.02
N PRO A 178 10.91 8.60 0.88
CA PRO A 178 10.55 9.74 0.06
C PRO A 178 10.36 9.42 -1.42
N GLN A 179 11.14 8.49 -1.98
CA GLN A 179 10.98 8.07 -3.38
C GLN A 179 9.69 7.30 -3.61
N VAL A 180 9.33 6.40 -2.69
CA VAL A 180 8.05 5.68 -2.73
C VAL A 180 6.88 6.67 -2.65
N TYR A 181 6.92 7.63 -1.73
CA TYR A 181 5.88 8.65 -1.62
C TYR A 181 5.78 9.50 -2.90
N ALA A 182 6.90 10.03 -3.39
CA ALA A 182 6.92 10.88 -4.58
C ALA A 182 6.36 10.15 -5.82
N GLU A 183 6.72 8.88 -5.98
CA GLU A 183 6.24 8.07 -7.10
C GLU A 183 4.76 7.73 -6.96
N LEU A 184 4.31 7.36 -5.77
CA LEU A 184 2.89 7.12 -5.49
C LEU A 184 2.04 8.39 -5.76
N LEU A 185 2.51 9.56 -5.31
CA LEU A 185 1.84 10.84 -5.57
C LEU A 185 1.81 11.19 -7.06
N ARG A 186 2.89 10.93 -7.81
CA ARG A 186 2.93 11.15 -9.27
C ARG A 186 1.87 10.30 -9.97
N ILE A 187 1.80 9.01 -9.66
CA ILE A 187 0.82 8.08 -10.25
C ILE A 187 -0.60 8.55 -9.96
N HIS A 188 -0.88 8.93 -8.72
CA HIS A 188 -2.18 9.47 -8.32
C HIS A 188 -2.54 10.72 -9.13
N GLN A 189 -1.62 11.68 -9.24
CA GLN A 189 -1.85 12.92 -9.99
C GLN A 189 -2.16 12.64 -11.46
N GLU A 190 -1.43 11.71 -12.09
CA GLU A 190 -1.69 11.30 -13.48
C GLU A 190 -3.03 10.58 -13.63
N ALA A 191 -3.36 9.66 -12.71
CA ALA A 191 -4.65 8.95 -12.70
C ALA A 191 -5.82 9.91 -12.51
N MET A 192 -5.68 10.90 -11.62
CA MET A 192 -6.69 11.91 -11.38
C MET A 192 -6.83 12.90 -12.54
N ALA A 193 -5.73 13.28 -13.19
CA ALA A 193 -5.78 14.11 -14.38
C ALA A 193 -6.56 13.42 -15.50
N ASP A 194 -6.32 12.12 -15.72
CA ASP A 194 -7.07 11.33 -16.69
C ASP A 194 -8.55 11.19 -16.33
N PHE A 195 -8.83 10.90 -15.07
CA PHE A 195 -10.19 10.73 -14.60
C PHE A 195 -10.99 12.03 -14.73
N LYS A 196 -10.39 13.18 -14.38
CA LYS A 196 -10.98 14.51 -14.56
C LYS A 196 -11.18 14.84 -16.04
N ALA A 197 -10.22 14.50 -16.91
CA ALA A 197 -10.32 14.71 -18.36
C ALA A 197 -11.42 13.84 -19.01
N LEU A 198 -11.61 12.62 -18.52
CA LEU A 198 -12.69 11.73 -18.95
C LEU A 198 -14.07 12.31 -18.60
N ASN A 199 -14.16 13.05 -17.49
CA ASN A 199 -15.39 13.64 -16.95
C ASN A 199 -16.60 12.70 -17.02
N PRO A 200 -16.51 11.50 -16.41
CA PRO A 200 -17.55 10.49 -16.58
C PRO A 200 -18.81 10.85 -15.79
N GLU A 201 -19.98 10.53 -16.34
CA GLU A 201 -21.23 10.50 -15.57
C GLU A 201 -21.11 9.42 -14.48
N THR A 202 -21.31 9.80 -13.22
CA THR A 202 -20.99 8.94 -12.07
C THR A 202 -21.79 7.63 -12.06
N THR A 203 -23.00 7.62 -12.62
CA THR A 203 -23.87 6.44 -12.71
C THR A 203 -23.48 5.50 -13.84
N THR A 204 -22.53 5.89 -14.69
CA THR A 204 -22.04 5.05 -15.79
C THR A 204 -21.15 3.95 -15.25
N ARG A 205 -21.39 2.72 -15.71
CA ARG A 205 -20.54 1.57 -15.39
C ARG A 205 -19.17 1.71 -16.01
N ILE A 206 -18.13 1.37 -15.24
CA ILE A 206 -16.77 1.32 -15.73
C ILE A 206 -16.66 0.19 -16.76
N PRO A 207 -16.27 0.46 -18.02
CA PRO A 207 -16.07 -0.57 -19.02
C PRO A 207 -15.06 -1.62 -18.52
N HIS A 208 -15.34 -2.90 -18.80
CA HIS A 208 -14.48 -4.05 -18.46
C HIS A 208 -14.19 -4.27 -16.96
N CYS A 209 -14.78 -3.48 -16.05
CA CYS A 209 -14.64 -3.68 -14.61
C CYS A 209 -15.46 -4.88 -14.14
N GLN A 210 -14.78 -5.94 -13.67
CA GLN A 210 -15.44 -7.20 -13.28
C GLN A 210 -16.40 -7.04 -12.08
N SER A 211 -16.17 -6.07 -11.19
CA SER A 211 -17.07 -5.81 -10.05
C SER A 211 -18.42 -5.23 -10.49
N GLY A 212 -18.46 -4.60 -11.68
CA GLY A 212 -19.63 -3.91 -12.20
C GLY A 212 -19.85 -2.52 -11.60
N PHE A 213 -18.85 -1.93 -10.96
CA PHE A 213 -18.93 -0.58 -10.39
C PHE A 213 -19.29 0.47 -11.43
N THR A 214 -20.07 1.44 -10.97
CA THR A 214 -20.18 2.76 -11.58
C THR A 214 -18.99 3.62 -11.20
N TYR A 215 -18.75 4.71 -11.94
CA TYR A 215 -17.67 5.65 -11.62
C TYR A 215 -17.83 6.30 -10.24
N GLY A 216 -19.07 6.58 -9.81
CA GLY A 216 -19.37 7.12 -8.49
C GLY A 216 -19.04 6.12 -7.37
N GLU A 217 -19.54 4.89 -7.48
CA GLU A 217 -19.24 3.81 -6.52
C GLU A 217 -17.73 3.54 -6.44
N PHE A 218 -17.02 3.63 -7.56
CA PHE A 218 -15.57 3.47 -7.58
C PHE A 218 -14.86 4.58 -6.80
N LEU A 219 -15.25 5.84 -6.98
CA LEU A 219 -14.65 6.96 -6.24
C LEU A 219 -14.87 6.82 -4.73
N GLU A 220 -16.08 6.47 -4.31
CA GLU A 220 -16.38 6.20 -2.90
C GLU A 220 -15.51 5.07 -2.36
N TYR A 221 -15.40 3.98 -3.12
CA TYR A 221 -14.52 2.86 -2.78
C TYR A 221 -13.04 3.28 -2.72
N ALA A 222 -12.57 4.13 -3.63
CA ALA A 222 -11.19 4.61 -3.67
C ALA A 222 -10.85 5.42 -2.41
N VAL A 223 -11.74 6.33 -1.98
CA VAL A 223 -11.57 7.10 -0.74
C VAL A 223 -11.41 6.17 0.46
N PHE A 224 -12.28 5.17 0.58
CA PHE A 224 -12.18 4.15 1.62
C PHE A 224 -10.90 3.33 1.52
N HIS A 225 -10.53 2.90 0.30
CA HIS A 225 -9.39 2.03 0.03
C HIS A 225 -8.06 2.70 0.40
N ILE A 226 -7.86 3.97 0.03
CA ILE A 226 -6.70 4.76 0.46
C ILE A 226 -6.66 4.83 1.99
N SER A 227 -7.73 5.28 2.62
CA SER A 227 -7.79 5.42 4.09
C SER A 227 -7.49 4.11 4.82
N TYR A 228 -8.06 3.00 4.33
CA TYR A 228 -7.84 1.67 4.85
C TYR A 228 -6.36 1.26 4.78
N HIS A 229 -5.72 1.44 3.61
CA HIS A 229 -4.33 1.05 3.44
C HIS A 229 -3.36 2.01 4.14
N THR A 230 -3.68 3.29 4.26
CA THR A 230 -2.91 4.23 5.10
C THR A 230 -2.91 3.78 6.56
N GLY A 231 -4.05 3.36 7.12
CA GLY A 231 -4.11 2.77 8.46
C GLY A 231 -3.27 1.50 8.61
N GLN A 232 -3.20 0.67 7.56
CA GLN A 232 -2.29 -0.48 7.54
C GLN A 232 -0.82 -0.06 7.51
N MET A 233 -0.44 1.00 6.80
CA MET A 233 0.93 1.52 6.79
C MET A 233 1.37 1.96 8.19
N TYR A 234 0.52 2.70 8.91
CA TYR A 234 0.78 3.05 10.31
C TYR A 234 0.94 1.82 11.21
N SER A 235 0.05 0.83 11.05
CA SER A 235 0.12 -0.42 11.81
C SER A 235 1.45 -1.16 11.57
N VAL A 236 1.92 -1.20 10.32
CA VAL A 236 3.22 -1.78 9.96
C VAL A 236 4.36 -1.02 10.62
N ARG A 237 4.35 0.32 10.58
CA ARG A 237 5.35 1.17 11.24
C ARG A 237 5.42 0.89 12.73
N HIS A 238 4.29 0.87 13.43
CA HIS A 238 4.26 0.55 14.86
C HIS A 238 4.84 -0.82 15.17
N LEU A 239 4.52 -1.84 14.36
CA LEU A 239 5.06 -3.19 14.53
C LEU A 239 6.58 -3.29 14.28
N LEU A 240 7.13 -2.39 13.47
CA LEU A 240 8.57 -2.27 13.23
C LEU A 240 9.29 -1.40 14.28
N GLY A 241 8.54 -0.78 15.20
CA GLY A 241 9.09 0.12 16.23
C GLY A 241 9.42 1.52 15.70
N GLU A 242 8.85 1.93 14.57
CA GLU A 242 8.97 3.28 14.03
C GLU A 242 8.14 4.28 14.86
N GLU A 243 8.68 5.48 15.05
CA GLU A 243 7.89 6.62 15.51
C GLU A 243 7.02 7.13 14.36
N THR A 244 5.79 7.53 14.64
CA THR A 244 4.86 8.10 13.67
C THR A 244 4.38 9.45 14.21
N PRO A 245 4.00 10.40 13.34
CA PRO A 245 3.32 11.61 13.78
C PRO A 245 2.11 11.27 14.67
N ASP A 246 1.93 12.04 15.74
CA ASP A 246 0.77 11.98 16.64
C ASP A 246 0.55 10.67 17.43
N ASN A 247 1.62 9.90 17.69
CA ASN A 247 1.61 8.70 18.53
C ASN A 247 2.61 8.76 19.70
#